data_AF-A0A531MD27-F1
#
_entry.id   AF-A0A531MD27-F1
#
_cell.length_a   1.000
_cell.length_b   1.000
_cell.length_c   1.000
_cell.angle_alpha   90.00
_cell.angle_beta   90.00
_cell.angle_gamma   90.00
#
_symmetry.space_group_name_H-M   'P 1'
#
loop_
_entity.id
_entity.type
_entity.pdbx_description
1 polymer ?
#
loop_
_entity_poly.entity_id
_entity_poly.type
_entity_poly.pdbx_seq_one_letter_code
_entity_poly.pdbx_strand_id
1 'polypeptide(L)'
;MRNVLASALLTVALSATAANALDSGANPVVVTPLADRTETASGQPITLPQKNVEVIVSTFEIAVGATLPVHKHPFPRYAYVEAGTLKVTNVETGNSNTYKTGDFIV
;
A
#
# COMPACT_ATOMS: atom_id res chain seq x y z
N MET A 1 -65.23 -6.30 53.85
CA MET A 1 -64.50 -6.08 55.10
C MET A 1 -63.08 -5.65 54.77
N ARG A 2 -62.63 -4.51 55.36
CA ARG A 2 -61.25 -3.96 55.40
C ARG A 2 -60.63 -3.53 54.04
N ASN A 3 -60.45 -2.22 53.78
CA ASN A 3 -59.39 -1.32 54.29
C ASN A 3 -57.98 -1.87 53.92
N VAL A 4 -57.00 -1.15 53.35
CA VAL A 4 -56.66 0.30 53.33
C VAL A 4 -55.25 0.40 52.70
N LEU A 5 -54.92 1.52 52.02
CA LEU A 5 -53.56 2.04 51.70
C LEU A 5 -52.69 1.19 50.72
N ALA A 6 -51.75 1.70 49.94
CA ALA A 6 -50.96 2.92 50.03
C ALA A 6 -50.44 3.33 48.63
N SER A 7 -50.29 4.64 48.44
CA SER A 7 -49.54 5.28 47.37
C SER A 7 -48.08 4.84 47.32
N ALA A 8 -47.53 4.72 46.12
CA ALA A 8 -46.16 5.11 45.82
C ALA A 8 -46.04 5.40 44.31
N LEU A 9 -46.06 6.68 43.94
CA LEU A 9 -45.61 7.12 42.61
C LEU A 9 -44.10 6.85 42.51
N LEU A 10 -43.71 5.93 41.64
CA LEU A 10 -42.32 5.71 41.28
C LEU A 10 -42.03 6.49 40.00
N THR A 11 -41.60 7.76 40.14
CA THR A 11 -41.05 8.54 39.04
C THR A 11 -39.69 7.99 38.67
N VAL A 12 -39.63 7.18 37.60
CA VAL A 12 -38.37 6.78 36.98
C VAL A 12 -37.80 7.98 36.24
N ALA A 13 -36.73 8.56 36.77
CA ALA A 13 -35.97 9.60 36.08
C ALA A 13 -35.30 8.98 34.84
N LEU A 14 -35.75 9.40 33.66
CA LEU A 14 -35.18 9.00 32.38
C LEU A 14 -33.85 9.75 32.19
N SER A 15 -32.76 9.21 32.71
CA SER A 15 -31.41 9.68 32.40
C SER A 15 -31.10 9.31 30.94
N ALA A 16 -31.41 10.23 30.03
CA ALA A 16 -30.93 10.15 28.66
C ALA A 16 -29.42 10.32 28.66
N THR A 17 -28.68 9.21 28.71
CA THR A 17 -27.28 9.19 28.28
C THR A 17 -27.24 9.57 26.82
N ALA A 18 -26.85 10.81 26.53
CA ALA A 18 -26.48 11.22 25.19
C ALA A 18 -25.31 10.33 24.75
N ALA A 19 -25.59 9.40 23.84
CA ALA A 19 -24.56 8.68 23.12
C ALA A 19 -23.83 9.72 22.27
N ASN A 20 -22.66 10.17 22.74
CA ASN A 20 -21.73 10.89 21.90
C ASN A 20 -21.22 9.88 20.86
N ALA A 21 -21.80 9.90 19.67
CA ALA A 21 -21.18 9.26 18.52
C ALA A 21 -19.82 9.93 18.32
N LEU A 22 -18.73 9.20 18.60
CA LEU A 22 -17.40 9.57 18.17
C LEU A 22 -17.42 9.52 16.63
N ASP A 23 -17.76 10.65 16.01
CA ASP A 23 -17.43 10.88 14.61
C ASP A 23 -15.89 10.92 14.55
N SER A 24 -15.31 9.75 14.33
CA SER A 24 -13.87 9.61 14.16
C SER A 24 -13.59 10.26 12.82
N GLY A 25 -13.30 11.57 12.82
CA GLY A 25 -12.86 12.37 11.67
C GLY A 25 -11.52 11.92 11.09
N ALA A 26 -11.31 10.61 10.98
CA ALA A 26 -10.25 10.00 10.23
C ALA A 26 -10.58 10.20 8.75
N ASN A 27 -9.75 10.99 8.06
CA ASN A 27 -9.75 11.09 6.60
C ASN A 27 -9.94 9.68 5.99
N PRO A 28 -11.05 9.41 5.28
CA PRO A 28 -11.41 8.03 4.96
C PRO A 28 -10.48 7.37 3.94
N VAL A 29 -9.59 8.13 3.27
CA VAL A 29 -8.66 7.61 2.28
C VAL A 29 -7.36 8.43 2.30
N VAL A 30 -6.22 7.75 2.46
CA VAL A 30 -4.89 8.34 2.26
C VAL A 30 -4.30 7.71 1.01
N VAL A 31 -4.05 8.53 -0.02
CA VAL A 31 -3.35 8.10 -1.25
C VAL A 31 -1.89 8.53 -1.14
N THR A 32 -0.97 7.57 -1.20
CA THR A 32 0.47 7.84 -1.23
C THR A 32 1.02 7.40 -2.59
N PRO A 33 1.27 8.35 -3.52
CA PRO A 33 1.96 8.03 -4.76
C PRO A 33 3.34 7.44 -4.49
N LEU A 34 3.63 6.30 -5.09
CA LEU A 34 4.92 5.60 -4.90
C LEU A 34 5.98 6.06 -5.92
N ALA A 35 5.57 6.40 -7.15
CA ALA A 35 6.42 6.99 -8.16
C ALA A 35 5.60 7.65 -9.29
N ASP A 36 6.21 8.63 -9.97
CA ASP A 36 5.77 9.20 -11.24
C ASP A 36 6.97 9.17 -12.21
N ARG A 37 6.86 8.48 -13.34
CA ARG A 37 7.96 8.20 -14.26
C ARG A 37 7.51 8.16 -15.71
N THR A 38 8.35 8.70 -16.58
CA THR A 38 8.23 8.61 -18.05
C THR A 38 9.35 7.76 -18.67
N GLU A 39 10.34 7.34 -17.87
CA GLU A 39 11.54 6.62 -18.29
C GLU A 39 11.83 5.42 -17.38
N THR A 40 12.51 4.41 -17.92
CA THR A 40 13.05 3.25 -17.18
C THR A 40 14.21 3.68 -16.27
N ALA A 41 14.64 2.79 -15.38
CA ALA A 41 15.83 2.95 -14.54
C ALA A 41 17.13 3.12 -15.33
N SER A 42 17.13 2.76 -16.61
CA SER A 42 18.24 3.00 -17.56
C SER A 42 18.07 4.28 -18.38
N GLY A 43 17.06 5.10 -18.10
CA GLY A 43 16.81 6.39 -18.77
C GLY A 43 16.17 6.27 -20.15
N GLN A 44 15.56 5.13 -20.48
CA GLN A 44 14.87 4.94 -21.76
C GLN A 44 13.38 5.29 -21.64
N PRO A 45 12.75 5.94 -22.63
CA PRO A 45 11.32 6.21 -22.60
C PRO A 45 10.49 4.93 -22.43
N ILE A 46 9.47 4.99 -21.57
CA ILE A 46 8.53 3.87 -21.39
C ILE A 46 7.60 3.81 -22.61
N THR A 47 7.61 2.69 -23.34
CA THR A 47 6.71 2.44 -24.46
C THR A 47 5.96 1.12 -24.25
N LEU A 48 4.65 1.12 -24.52
CA LEU A 48 3.84 -0.09 -24.40
C LEU A 48 3.94 -0.95 -25.67
N PRO A 49 3.91 -2.29 -25.53
CA PRO A 49 3.78 -3.18 -26.67
C PRO A 49 2.56 -2.81 -27.53
N GLN A 50 2.75 -2.73 -28.86
CA GLN A 50 1.70 -2.30 -29.81
C GLN A 50 0.77 -3.45 -30.27
N LYS A 51 0.90 -4.64 -29.68
CA LYS A 51 0.15 -5.85 -30.07
C LYS A 51 -0.56 -6.43 -28.83
N ASN A 52 -0.82 -7.74 -28.83
CA ASN A 52 -1.39 -8.46 -27.70
C ASN A 52 -0.53 -8.25 -26.45
N VAL A 53 -1.16 -7.83 -25.36
CA VAL A 53 -0.52 -7.60 -24.06
C VAL A 53 -0.75 -8.80 -23.17
N GLU A 54 0.29 -9.26 -22.50
CA GLU A 54 0.25 -10.26 -21.44
C GLU A 54 0.90 -9.68 -20.18
N VAL A 55 0.28 -9.91 -19.03
CA VAL A 55 0.79 -9.47 -17.73
C VAL A 55 1.12 -10.70 -16.90
N ILE A 56 2.39 -10.82 -16.49
CA ILE A 56 2.88 -11.88 -15.62
C ILE A 56 3.46 -11.23 -14.38
N VAL A 57 3.02 -11.69 -13.21
CA VAL A 57 3.45 -11.16 -11.91
C VAL A 57 4.10 -12.28 -11.11
N SER A 58 5.23 -11.99 -10.47
CA SER A 58 5.97 -12.95 -9.66
C SER A 58 6.63 -12.22 -8.48
N THR A 59 6.63 -12.86 -7.32
CA THR A 59 7.35 -12.40 -6.13
C THR A 59 8.71 -13.08 -6.06
N PHE A 60 9.72 -12.33 -5.66
CA PHE A 60 11.09 -12.81 -5.52
C PHE A 60 11.55 -12.60 -4.07
N GLU A 61 11.87 -13.68 -3.39
CA GLU A 61 12.60 -13.63 -2.12
C GLU A 61 14.10 -13.78 -2.42
N ILE A 62 14.87 -12.73 -2.15
CA ILE A 62 16.30 -12.69 -2.45
C ILE A 62 17.06 -12.63 -1.12
N ALA A 63 17.80 -13.68 -0.80
CA ALA A 63 18.61 -13.73 0.41
C ALA A 63 19.70 -12.64 0.42
N VAL A 64 20.08 -12.17 1.61
CA VAL A 64 21.14 -11.16 1.76
C VAL A 64 22.45 -11.66 1.12
N GLY A 65 23.04 -10.83 0.26
CA GLY A 65 24.27 -11.15 -0.46
C GLY A 65 24.08 -12.00 -1.71
N ALA A 66 22.88 -12.52 -1.98
CA ALA A 66 22.59 -13.20 -3.25
C ALA A 66 22.62 -12.21 -4.42
N THR A 67 22.99 -12.71 -5.61
CA THR A 67 23.03 -11.94 -6.85
C THR A 67 22.23 -12.65 -7.91
N LEU A 68 21.35 -11.92 -8.60
CA LEU A 68 20.67 -12.43 -9.78
C LEU A 68 21.60 -12.35 -11.00
N PRO A 69 21.58 -13.33 -11.92
CA PRO A 69 22.34 -13.25 -13.16
C PRO A 69 22.00 -12.00 -13.95
N VAL A 70 23.01 -11.44 -14.63
CA VAL A 70 22.82 -10.32 -15.55
C VAL A 70 21.90 -10.74 -16.69
N HIS A 71 20.90 -9.92 -16.99
CA HIS A 71 19.95 -10.19 -18.06
C HIS A 71 19.39 -8.89 -18.64
N LYS A 72 18.71 -9.00 -19.79
CA LYS A 72 17.94 -7.92 -20.42
C LYS A 72 16.48 -8.32 -20.52
N HIS A 73 15.60 -7.33 -20.51
CA HIS A 73 14.19 -7.53 -20.78
C HIS A 73 13.85 -7.06 -22.20
N PRO A 74 13.08 -7.85 -22.97
CA PRO A 74 12.61 -7.42 -24.28
C PRO A 74 11.54 -6.32 -24.20
N PHE A 75 10.93 -6.13 -23.02
CA PHE A 75 9.92 -5.12 -22.72
C PHE A 75 10.15 -4.55 -21.31
N PRO A 76 9.69 -3.32 -20.98
CA PRO A 76 9.78 -2.78 -19.63
C PRO A 76 9.15 -3.72 -18.60
N ARG A 77 9.76 -3.84 -17.43
CA ARG A 77 9.21 -4.58 -16.28
C ARG A 77 8.99 -3.62 -15.14
N TYR A 78 7.94 -3.88 -14.38
CA TYR A 78 7.65 -3.15 -13.15
C TYR A 78 8.05 -4.02 -11.97
N ALA A 79 8.77 -3.44 -11.02
CA ALA A 79 9.04 -4.09 -9.75
C ALA A 79 8.75 -3.12 -8.60
N TYR A 80 8.27 -3.67 -7.50
CA TYR A 80 8.04 -2.95 -6.27
C TYR A 80 8.84 -3.64 -5.17
N VAL A 81 9.63 -2.87 -4.42
CA VAL A 81 10.40 -3.44 -3.32
C VAL A 81 9.47 -3.58 -2.11
N GLU A 82 8.99 -4.80 -1.88
CA GLU A 82 8.10 -5.11 -0.75
C GLU A 82 8.82 -5.01 0.59
N ALA A 83 10.10 -5.42 0.66
CA ALA A 83 10.93 -5.31 1.85
C ALA A 83 12.44 -5.31 1.54
N GLY A 84 13.23 -4.66 2.41
CA GLY A 84 14.69 -4.69 2.36
C GLY A 84 15.29 -3.66 1.40
N THR A 85 16.49 -3.96 0.90
CA THR A 85 17.20 -3.13 -0.09
C THR A 85 17.72 -3.98 -1.25
N LEU A 86 17.66 -3.42 -2.45
CA LEU A 86 18.13 -4.05 -3.67
C LEU A 86 19.05 -3.09 -4.42
N LYS A 87 20.30 -3.50 -4.63
CA LYS A 87 21.22 -2.80 -5.53
C LYS A 87 21.05 -3.33 -6.95
N VAL A 88 20.69 -2.46 -7.88
CA VAL A 88 20.60 -2.78 -9.31
C VAL A 88 21.70 -2.04 -10.04
N THR A 89 22.52 -2.79 -10.78
CA THR A 89 23.62 -2.25 -11.58
C THR A 89 23.28 -2.36 -13.05
N ASN A 90 23.31 -1.24 -13.77
CA ASN A 90 23.35 -1.26 -15.22
C ASN A 90 24.80 -1.54 -15.64
N VAL A 91 25.05 -2.75 -16.14
CA VAL A 91 26.41 -3.19 -16.51
C VAL A 91 26.94 -2.50 -17.77
N GLU A 92 26.09 -1.89 -18.60
CA GLU A 92 26.52 -1.16 -19.80
C GLU A 92 27.09 0.22 -19.43
N THR A 93 26.47 0.88 -18.44
CA THR A 93 26.90 2.22 -18.00
C THR A 93 27.78 2.20 -16.75
N GLY A 94 27.80 1.08 -16.02
CA GLY A 94 28.45 0.95 -14.71
C GLY A 94 27.68 1.57 -13.55
N ASN A 95 26.57 2.27 -13.83
CA ASN A 95 25.79 2.96 -12.81
C ASN A 95 25.02 1.97 -11.92
N SER A 96 24.92 2.29 -10.64
CA SER A 96 24.17 1.51 -9.67
C SER A 96 23.14 2.37 -8.93
N ASN A 97 21.94 1.84 -8.78
CA ASN A 97 20.91 2.40 -7.91
C ASN A 97 20.63 1.44 -6.74
N THR A 98 20.44 1.98 -5.54
CA THR A 98 19.96 1.22 -4.40
C THR A 98 18.51 1.58 -4.14
N TYR A 99 17.63 0.60 -4.33
CA TYR A 99 16.21 0.69 -4.03
C TYR A 99 15.94 0.14 -2.63
N LYS A 100 14.96 0.71 -1.95
CA LYS A 100 14.50 0.34 -0.60
C LYS A 100 13.02 0.00 -0.61
N THR A 101 12.53 -0.58 0.48
CA THR A 101 11.09 -0.79 0.71
C THR A 101 10.26 0.42 0.27
N GLY A 102 9.23 0.15 -0.55
CA GLY A 102 8.34 1.18 -1.07
C GLY A 102 8.78 1.80 -2.40
N ASP A 103 10.02 1.59 -2.85
CA ASP A 103 10.46 2.10 -4.14
C ASP A 103 9.86 1.28 -5.29
N PHE A 104 9.54 1.98 -6.38
CA PHE A 104 9.06 1.41 -7.63
C PHE A 104 10.14 1.51 -8.71
N ILE A 105 10.38 0.40 -9.41
CA ILE A 105 11.42 0.23 -10.43
C ILE A 105 10.73 0.01 -11.77
N VAL A 106 11.24 0.68 -12.81
CA VAL A 106 10.83 0.53 -14.21
C VAL A 106 12.03 0.20 -15.09
#